data_AF-A0A7V9TFK3-F1
#
_entry.id   AF-A0A7V9TFK3-F1
#
_cell.length_a   1.000
_cell.length_b   1.000
_cell.length_c   1.000
_cell.angle_alpha   90.00
_cell.angle_beta   90.00
_cell.angle_gamma   90.00
#
_symmetry.space_group_name_H-M   'P 1'
#
loop_
_entity.id
_entity.type
_entity.pdbx_description
1 polymer ?
#
loop_
_entity_poly.entity_id
_entity_poly.type
_entity_poly.pdbx_seq_one_letter_code
_entity_poly.pdbx_strand_id
1 'polypeptide(L)'
;MATLTAEPETIGELGQALARFIKPLSKASPFAWFQKSESFESDDAGVVVIDLAARVVAAESSYSEPSAEGNVRVEDDLSEADVLIPYRLSNDWLYVYSIPEYKGIRAKRRDERVAFKPPDVREVLYGRALLEFIARELFATRDSDDEELFTEIHAKWLTTAREDLRGQTPREVMLAKRDFIDLDLHSRALQWSFTGACPPPLPPNSNAYTRAGFGTHEIVVYYELVRCLLEECFAWLRADAKFSVNAAVEPLEQLKAAWLDAPNRDFSGGTPSRIIEWERRRMNLTMSATEYVIDEDCDCCQAMMTDFDTPTFWHLDSCNMDDRFEFSFHMTRAEFAAERKRWEEFNQEFDRDWKAGECDRSFDESQKWFDDDEDLIQ
;
A
#
# COMPACT_ATOMS: atom_id res chain seq x y z
N MET A 1 -1.31 -19.75 -6.35
CA MET A 1 -0.98 -18.42 -6.93
C MET A 1 -1.37 -17.29 -5.99
N ALA A 2 -2.66 -17.08 -5.67
CA ALA A 2 -3.11 -15.98 -4.80
C ALA A 2 -2.39 -15.87 -3.44
N THR A 3 -1.95 -16.99 -2.84
CA THR A 3 -1.16 -16.96 -1.61
C THR A 3 0.18 -16.23 -1.72
N LEU A 4 0.73 -16.10 -2.93
CA LEU A 4 1.99 -15.42 -3.19
C LEU A 4 1.87 -13.90 -3.12
N THR A 5 0.66 -13.32 -3.03
CA THR A 5 0.47 -11.88 -2.74
C THR A 5 0.93 -11.50 -1.34
N ALA A 6 1.01 -12.46 -0.42
CA ALA A 6 1.61 -12.28 0.89
C ALA A 6 3.16 -12.26 0.86
N GLU A 7 3.75 -12.35 -0.33
CA GLU A 7 5.19 -12.39 -0.57
C GLU A 7 5.99 -13.34 0.36
N PRO A 8 5.59 -14.62 0.50
CA PRO A 8 6.27 -15.55 1.39
C PRO A 8 7.67 -15.89 0.90
N GLU A 9 8.64 -15.95 1.82
CA GLU A 9 10.00 -16.45 1.61
C GLU A 9 10.17 -17.89 2.14
N THR A 10 9.26 -18.34 3.01
CA THR A 10 9.31 -19.68 3.61
C THR A 10 8.02 -20.47 3.42
N ILE A 11 8.11 -21.80 3.51
CA ILE A 11 6.92 -22.68 3.48
C ILE A 11 5.97 -22.39 4.66
N GLY A 12 6.51 -21.98 5.81
CA GLY A 12 5.70 -21.58 6.96
C GLY A 12 4.85 -20.34 6.66
N GLU A 13 5.47 -19.30 6.09
CA GLU A 13 4.77 -18.09 5.65
C GLU A 13 3.76 -18.39 4.54
N LEU A 14 4.11 -19.24 3.57
CA LEU A 14 3.18 -19.67 2.52
C LEU A 14 1.94 -20.35 3.12
N GLY A 15 2.12 -21.18 4.16
CA GLY A 15 1.01 -21.86 4.85
C GLY A 15 0.11 -20.88 5.60
N GLN A 16 0.71 -19.89 6.27
CA GLN A 16 -0.04 -18.81 6.92
C GLN A 16 -0.79 -17.94 5.90
N ALA A 17 -0.18 -17.65 4.75
CA ALA A 17 -0.82 -16.93 3.65
C ALA A 17 -1.96 -17.73 3.02
N LEU A 18 -1.89 -19.06 2.97
CA LEU A 18 -2.99 -19.90 2.47
C LEU A 18 -4.25 -19.78 3.32
N ALA A 19 -4.11 -19.61 4.64
CA ALA A 19 -5.25 -19.40 5.53
C ALA A 19 -6.04 -18.12 5.23
N ARG A 20 -5.48 -17.19 4.43
CA ARG A 20 -6.19 -16.02 3.92
C ARG A 20 -7.28 -16.38 2.91
N PHE A 21 -7.22 -17.55 2.27
CA PHE A 21 -8.12 -17.92 1.17
C PHE A 21 -8.87 -19.23 1.41
N ILE A 22 -8.25 -20.15 2.14
CA ILE A 22 -8.81 -21.48 2.39
C ILE A 22 -8.77 -21.75 3.89
N LYS A 23 -9.89 -22.21 4.44
CA LYS A 23 -9.98 -22.59 5.85
C LYS A 23 -9.07 -23.79 6.13
N PRO A 24 -8.24 -23.74 7.17
CA PRO A 24 -7.43 -24.89 7.56
C PRO A 24 -8.33 -26.06 7.97
N LEU A 25 -8.23 -27.19 7.25
CA LEU A 25 -8.94 -28.44 7.59
C LEU A 25 -8.49 -29.04 8.93
N SER A 26 -7.29 -28.69 9.39
CA SER A 26 -6.73 -29.14 10.67
C SER A 26 -5.72 -28.12 11.21
N LYS A 27 -5.21 -28.37 12.42
CA LYS A 27 -4.09 -27.59 12.99
C LYS A 27 -2.74 -27.88 12.32
N ALA A 28 -2.64 -28.94 11.52
CA ALA A 28 -1.41 -29.25 10.80
C ALA A 28 -1.24 -28.31 9.60
N SER A 29 0.00 -27.95 9.30
CA SER A 29 0.32 -27.19 8.08
C SER A 29 -0.13 -28.00 6.85
N PRO A 30 -0.75 -27.37 5.82
CA PRO A 30 -1.08 -28.03 4.56
C PRO A 30 0.15 -28.61 3.86
N PHE A 31 1.35 -28.15 4.24
CA PHE A 31 2.63 -28.57 3.69
C PHE A 31 3.40 -29.54 4.60
N ALA A 32 2.77 -30.08 5.66
CA ALA A 32 3.42 -30.97 6.62
C ALA A 32 3.95 -32.27 6.00
N TRP A 33 3.40 -32.69 4.86
CA TRP A 33 3.78 -33.91 4.14
C TRP A 33 4.78 -33.66 3.00
N PHE A 34 5.31 -32.44 2.86
CA PHE A 34 6.31 -32.15 1.84
C PHE A 34 7.58 -32.98 2.09
N GLN A 35 8.02 -33.67 1.04
CA GLN A 35 9.25 -34.47 1.09
C GLN A 35 10.48 -33.57 0.98
N LYS A 36 11.59 -34.03 1.55
CA LYS A 36 12.89 -33.36 1.43
C LYS A 36 13.55 -33.70 0.10
N SER A 37 13.05 -33.14 -0.99
CA SER A 37 13.67 -33.18 -2.31
C SER A 37 12.85 -32.38 -3.31
N GLU A 38 13.44 -32.06 -4.46
CA GLU A 38 12.70 -31.54 -5.60
C GLU A 38 12.11 -32.73 -6.38
N SER A 39 10.84 -32.64 -6.77
CA SER A 39 10.24 -33.54 -7.76
C SER A 39 9.82 -32.72 -8.97
N PHE A 40 10.15 -33.23 -10.16
CA PHE A 40 9.72 -32.68 -11.45
C PHE A 40 8.90 -33.70 -12.24
N GLU A 41 8.42 -34.73 -11.57
CA GLU A 41 7.52 -35.69 -12.18
C GLU A 41 6.19 -34.96 -12.47
N SER A 42 5.77 -35.03 -13.73
CA SER A 42 4.45 -34.54 -14.14
C SER A 42 3.37 -35.38 -13.46
N ASP A 43 2.36 -34.72 -12.93
CA ASP A 43 1.15 -35.36 -12.42
C ASP A 43 -0.06 -34.86 -13.22
N ASP A 44 -0.93 -35.76 -13.63
CA ASP A 44 -2.11 -35.54 -14.49
C ASP A 44 -1.83 -34.59 -15.69
N ALA A 45 -1.99 -33.30 -15.45
CA ALA A 45 -1.95 -32.18 -16.37
C ALA A 45 -0.56 -31.66 -16.74
N GLY A 46 0.44 -31.91 -15.89
CA GLY A 46 1.72 -31.21 -15.97
C GLY A 46 2.48 -31.14 -14.64
N VAL A 47 3.36 -30.16 -14.53
CA VAL A 47 4.13 -29.88 -13.31
C VAL A 47 4.15 -28.38 -13.06
N VAL A 48 3.99 -27.99 -11.79
CA VAL A 48 4.15 -26.61 -11.33
C VAL A 48 5.18 -26.59 -10.21
N VAL A 49 6.16 -25.69 -10.33
CA VAL A 49 7.19 -25.45 -9.33
C VAL A 49 7.04 -24.04 -8.80
N ILE A 50 6.93 -23.90 -7.49
CA ILE A 50 6.94 -22.61 -6.81
C ILE A 50 8.23 -22.53 -5.98
N ASP A 51 9.20 -21.80 -6.49
CA ASP A 51 10.49 -21.59 -5.84
C ASP A 51 10.48 -20.26 -5.08
N LEU A 52 10.16 -20.32 -3.78
CA LEU A 52 10.07 -19.13 -2.92
C LEU A 52 11.39 -18.36 -2.85
N ALA A 53 12.51 -19.09 -2.73
CA ALA A 53 13.84 -18.50 -2.58
C ALA A 53 14.30 -17.79 -3.87
N ALA A 54 13.97 -18.34 -5.04
CA ALA A 54 14.27 -17.73 -6.34
C ALA A 54 13.21 -16.70 -6.79
N ARG A 55 12.04 -16.67 -6.14
CA ARG A 55 10.81 -16.00 -6.61
C ARG A 55 10.46 -16.39 -8.06
N VAL A 56 10.45 -17.70 -8.33
CA VAL A 56 10.11 -18.23 -9.65
C VAL A 56 8.90 -19.14 -9.55
N VAL A 57 7.94 -18.95 -10.45
CA VAL A 57 6.88 -19.89 -10.73
C VAL A 57 7.17 -20.52 -12.08
N ALA A 58 7.47 -21.81 -12.08
CA ALA A 58 7.67 -22.57 -13.30
C ALA A 58 6.45 -23.47 -13.54
N ALA A 59 5.99 -23.57 -14.78
CA ALA A 59 4.94 -24.52 -15.14
C ALA A 59 5.23 -25.17 -16.48
N GLU A 60 4.90 -26.44 -16.60
CA GLU A 60 4.85 -27.17 -17.87
C GLU A 60 3.55 -27.96 -17.84
N SER A 61 2.52 -27.45 -18.51
CA SER A 61 1.13 -27.90 -18.37
C SER A 61 0.44 -27.95 -19.72
N SER A 62 -0.51 -28.88 -19.86
CA SER A 62 -1.23 -29.13 -21.11
C SER A 62 -2.51 -28.31 -21.29
N TYR A 63 -3.04 -27.71 -20.22
CA TYR A 63 -4.32 -26.98 -20.28
C TYR A 63 -4.45 -25.78 -19.33
N SER A 64 -3.50 -25.54 -18.43
CA SER A 64 -3.56 -24.41 -17.50
C SER A 64 -2.19 -23.78 -17.25
N GLU A 65 -2.13 -22.46 -17.31
CA GLU A 65 -0.91 -21.70 -17.10
C GLU A 65 -1.07 -20.79 -15.89
N PRO A 66 -0.11 -20.78 -14.93
CA PRO A 66 -0.15 -19.82 -13.85
C PRO A 66 0.14 -18.40 -14.40
N SER A 67 -0.56 -17.43 -13.83
CA SER A 67 -0.44 -16.02 -14.19
C SER A 67 -0.07 -15.15 -12.98
N ALA A 68 0.45 -13.95 -13.27
CA ALA A 68 0.74 -12.93 -12.26
C ALA A 68 -0.52 -12.37 -11.61
N GLU A 69 -1.64 -12.40 -12.32
CA GLU A 69 -2.93 -11.91 -11.87
C GLU A 69 -4.06 -12.86 -12.24
N GLY A 70 -5.13 -12.84 -11.47
CA GLY A 70 -6.31 -13.67 -11.73
C GLY A 70 -7.27 -13.61 -10.57
N ASN A 71 -8.16 -14.59 -10.51
CA ASN A 71 -9.15 -14.72 -9.43
C ASN A 71 -8.95 -16.03 -8.69
N VAL A 72 -9.22 -16.03 -7.39
CA VAL A 72 -9.28 -17.23 -6.56
C VAL A 72 -10.67 -17.36 -5.97
N ARG A 73 -11.18 -18.59 -5.96
CA ARG A 73 -12.43 -18.91 -5.29
C ARG A 73 -12.18 -18.98 -3.79
N VAL A 74 -13.01 -18.26 -3.04
CA VAL A 74 -13.05 -18.31 -1.59
C VAL A 74 -14.44 -18.79 -1.20
N GLU A 75 -14.50 -19.82 -0.37
CA GLU A 75 -15.75 -20.34 0.17
C GLU A 75 -16.38 -19.28 1.08
N ASP A 76 -17.64 -18.95 0.81
CA ASP A 76 -18.48 -18.16 1.69
C ASP A 76 -19.31 -19.11 2.57
N ASP A 77 -19.33 -18.88 3.88
CA ASP A 77 -20.18 -19.67 4.79
C ASP A 77 -21.65 -19.26 4.70
N LEU A 78 -21.91 -18.04 4.22
CA LEU A 78 -23.22 -17.42 4.21
C LEU A 78 -24.00 -17.72 2.92
N SER A 79 -23.33 -18.19 1.87
CA SER A 79 -23.95 -18.53 0.59
C SER A 79 -23.40 -19.81 -0.01
N GLU A 80 -24.20 -20.46 -0.88
CA GLU A 80 -23.77 -21.63 -1.65
C GLU A 80 -22.86 -21.27 -2.83
N ALA A 81 -22.60 -19.98 -3.07
CA ALA A 81 -21.84 -19.49 -4.21
C ALA A 81 -20.42 -19.09 -3.80
N ASP A 82 -19.43 -19.67 -4.47
CA ASP A 82 -18.04 -19.25 -4.31
C ASP A 82 -17.87 -17.77 -4.70
N VAL A 83 -17.10 -17.03 -3.91
CA VAL A 83 -16.73 -15.65 -4.23
C VAL A 83 -15.41 -15.65 -4.99
N LEU A 84 -15.34 -14.87 -6.06
CA LEU A 84 -14.10 -14.66 -6.82
C LEU A 84 -13.35 -13.44 -6.28
N ILE A 85 -12.20 -13.67 -5.67
CA ILE A 85 -11.34 -12.63 -5.15
C ILE A 85 -10.17 -12.40 -6.11
N PRO A 86 -9.97 -11.17 -6.60
CA PRO A 86 -8.84 -10.87 -7.45
C PRO A 86 -7.53 -11.00 -6.67
N TYR A 87 -6.46 -11.33 -7.38
CA TYR A 87 -5.11 -11.29 -6.86
C TYR A 87 -4.15 -10.80 -7.94
N ARG A 88 -3.06 -10.16 -7.51
CA ARG A 88 -1.93 -9.80 -8.36
C ARG A 88 -0.65 -10.02 -7.58
N LEU A 89 0.34 -10.64 -8.20
CA LEU A 89 1.65 -10.85 -7.62
C LEU A 89 2.55 -9.63 -7.85
N SER A 90 3.51 -9.42 -6.95
CA SER A 90 4.59 -8.46 -7.17
C SER A 90 5.42 -8.85 -8.41
N ASN A 91 5.93 -7.84 -9.13
CA ASN A 91 6.84 -8.00 -10.28
C ASN A 91 8.18 -8.70 -9.94
N ASP A 92 8.45 -8.97 -8.66
CA ASP A 92 9.60 -9.78 -8.22
C ASP A 92 9.44 -11.28 -8.60
N TRP A 93 8.20 -11.75 -8.81
CA TRP A 93 7.93 -13.10 -9.27
C TRP A 93 8.18 -13.24 -10.78
N LEU A 94 9.06 -14.17 -11.15
CA LEU A 94 9.27 -14.55 -12.55
C LEU A 94 8.47 -15.79 -12.91
N TYR A 95 7.88 -15.77 -14.09
CA TYR A 95 7.17 -16.88 -14.69
C TYR A 95 8.03 -17.51 -15.79
N VAL A 96 8.18 -18.83 -15.75
CA VAL A 96 8.80 -19.60 -16.83
C VAL A 96 7.92 -20.79 -17.18
N TYR A 97 7.75 -21.05 -18.47
CA TYR A 97 6.81 -22.07 -18.96
C TYR A 97 7.54 -23.35 -19.40
N SER A 98 8.67 -23.65 -18.75
CA SER A 98 9.53 -24.79 -19.05
C SER A 98 10.38 -25.20 -17.84
N ILE A 99 10.36 -26.49 -17.48
CA ILE A 99 11.20 -27.01 -16.39
C ILE A 99 12.71 -26.94 -16.71
N PRO A 100 13.18 -27.25 -17.93
CA PRO A 100 14.56 -26.99 -18.33
C PRO A 100 15.01 -25.55 -18.12
N GLU A 101 14.18 -24.56 -18.50
CA GLU A 101 14.49 -23.14 -18.29
C GLU A 101 14.61 -22.82 -16.81
N TYR A 102 13.64 -23.24 -15.99
CA TYR A 102 13.67 -23.10 -14.54
C TYR A 102 14.97 -23.63 -13.93
N LYS A 103 15.39 -24.84 -14.31
CA LYS A 103 16.64 -25.45 -13.83
C LYS A 103 17.87 -24.61 -14.21
N GLY A 104 17.86 -24.00 -15.40
CA GLY A 104 18.94 -23.14 -15.87
C GLY A 104 19.07 -21.82 -15.11
N ILE A 105 17.96 -21.26 -14.63
CA ILE A 105 17.96 -19.91 -14.02
C ILE A 105 17.92 -19.88 -12.50
N ARG A 106 17.38 -20.92 -11.83
CA ARG A 106 17.07 -20.88 -10.39
C ARG A 106 18.27 -20.60 -9.50
N ALA A 107 19.44 -21.16 -9.82
CA ALA A 107 20.64 -21.00 -9.00
C ALA A 107 21.10 -19.53 -9.04
N LYS A 108 21.21 -18.98 -10.26
CA LYS A 108 21.54 -17.58 -10.49
C LYS A 108 20.57 -16.63 -9.77
N ARG A 109 19.25 -16.88 -9.88
CA ARG A 109 18.22 -16.09 -9.20
C ARG A 109 18.35 -16.13 -7.67
N ARG A 110 18.58 -17.32 -7.09
CA ARG A 110 18.82 -17.47 -5.65
C ARG A 110 20.07 -16.69 -5.23
N ASP A 111 21.16 -16.79 -5.99
CA ASP A 111 22.41 -16.08 -5.71
C ASP A 111 22.22 -14.55 -5.79
N GLU A 112 21.53 -14.07 -6.83
CA GLU A 112 21.18 -12.65 -7.00
C GLU A 112 20.36 -12.13 -5.81
N ARG A 113 19.37 -12.90 -5.34
CA ARG A 113 18.52 -12.51 -4.20
C ARG A 113 19.26 -12.54 -2.87
N VAL A 114 20.14 -13.52 -2.67
CA VAL A 114 21.03 -13.56 -1.49
C VAL A 114 21.99 -12.37 -1.52
N ALA A 115 22.55 -12.03 -2.68
CA ALA A 115 23.43 -10.88 -2.85
C ALA A 115 22.67 -9.54 -2.67
N PHE A 116 21.38 -9.50 -3.05
CA PHE A 116 20.55 -8.29 -3.04
C PHE A 116 19.46 -8.34 -1.97
N LYS A 117 19.83 -8.62 -0.71
CA LYS A 117 18.87 -8.54 0.41
C LYS A 117 18.30 -7.12 0.55
N PRO A 118 16.98 -6.88 0.47
CA PRO A 118 16.43 -5.52 0.57
C PRO A 118 16.85 -4.83 1.89
N PRO A 119 17.24 -3.54 1.85
CA PRO A 119 17.54 -2.79 3.06
C PRO A 119 16.28 -2.63 3.92
N ASP A 120 16.44 -2.34 5.21
CA ASP A 120 15.33 -1.88 6.03
C ASP A 120 15.05 -0.41 5.70
N VAL A 121 14.16 -0.20 4.73
CA VAL A 121 13.80 1.13 4.24
C VAL A 121 13.17 1.97 5.35
N ARG A 122 12.40 1.35 6.24
CA ARG A 122 11.71 2.05 7.33
C ARG A 122 12.72 2.61 8.34
N GLU A 123 13.85 1.94 8.54
CA GLU A 123 14.94 2.48 9.37
C GLU A 123 15.55 3.77 8.78
N VAL A 124 15.56 3.93 7.45
CA VAL A 124 16.00 5.17 6.81
C VAL A 124 14.92 6.24 6.87
N LEU A 125 13.67 5.89 6.54
CA LEU A 125 12.55 6.82 6.49
C LEU A 125 12.12 7.32 7.86
N TYR A 126 11.99 6.43 8.85
CA TYR A 126 11.52 6.79 10.19
C TYR A 126 12.66 6.94 11.20
N GLY A 127 13.89 6.54 10.86
CA GLY A 127 14.99 6.51 11.82
C GLY A 127 15.86 7.75 11.80
N ARG A 128 17.06 7.58 12.36
CA ARG A 128 18.03 8.64 12.62
C ARG A 128 18.41 9.45 11.37
N ALA A 129 18.45 8.79 10.20
CA ALA A 129 18.80 9.41 8.93
C ALA A 129 17.87 10.56 8.54
N LEU A 130 16.56 10.41 8.75
CA LEU A 130 15.57 11.48 8.54
C LEU A 130 15.78 12.61 9.55
N LEU A 131 15.92 12.27 10.84
CA LEU A 131 15.98 13.27 11.91
C LEU A 131 17.24 14.14 11.80
N GLU A 132 18.39 13.55 11.49
CA GLU A 132 19.63 14.27 11.22
C GLU A 132 19.50 15.18 9.98
N PHE A 133 18.79 14.71 8.95
CA PHE A 133 18.53 15.53 7.76
C PHE A 133 17.67 16.75 8.11
N ILE A 134 16.54 16.56 8.79
CA ILE A 134 15.64 17.65 9.22
C ILE A 134 16.40 18.69 10.03
N ALA A 135 17.10 18.27 11.09
CA ALA A 135 17.83 19.18 11.98
C ALA A 135 18.92 19.96 11.24
N ARG A 136 19.63 19.31 10.30
CA ARG A 136 20.69 19.94 9.51
C ARG A 136 20.14 20.96 8.52
N GLU A 137 19.10 20.61 7.77
CA GLU A 137 18.53 21.50 6.76
C GLU A 137 17.90 22.73 7.40
N LEU A 138 17.11 22.56 8.47
CA LEU A 138 16.53 23.69 9.20
C LEU A 138 17.59 24.61 9.80
N PHE A 139 18.67 24.05 10.37
CA PHE A 139 19.76 24.86 10.90
C PHE A 139 20.49 25.67 9.82
N ALA A 140 20.63 25.09 8.62
CA ALA A 140 21.24 25.77 7.47
C ALA A 140 20.35 26.91 6.94
N THR A 141 19.03 26.77 7.07
CA THR A 141 18.02 27.75 6.61
C THR A 141 17.42 28.57 7.75
N ARG A 142 18.05 28.63 8.93
CA ARG A 142 17.49 29.24 10.15
C ARG A 142 17.12 30.73 10.02
N ASP A 143 17.78 31.42 9.10
CA ASP A 143 17.57 32.84 8.82
C ASP A 143 16.57 33.06 7.66
N SER A 144 15.96 31.98 7.15
CA SER A 144 14.93 32.04 6.11
C SER A 144 13.58 32.38 6.71
N ASP A 145 12.87 33.28 6.05
CA ASP A 145 11.45 33.60 6.29
C ASP A 145 10.57 33.12 5.10
N ASP A 146 11.07 32.14 4.34
CA ASP A 146 10.33 31.53 3.22
C ASP A 146 9.12 30.72 3.73
N GLU A 147 7.94 31.04 3.21
CA GLU A 147 6.69 30.36 3.53
C GLU A 147 6.67 28.91 3.01
N GLU A 148 7.46 28.60 1.97
CA GLU A 148 7.55 27.24 1.39
C GLU A 148 8.68 26.39 2.00
N LEU A 149 9.36 26.89 3.05
CA LEU A 149 10.56 26.27 3.60
C LEU A 149 10.39 24.78 3.92
N PHE A 150 9.30 24.40 4.59
CA PHE A 150 9.07 23.01 4.97
C PHE A 150 8.81 22.12 3.76
N THR A 151 8.12 22.66 2.75
CA THR A 151 7.83 21.97 1.51
C THR A 151 9.11 21.72 0.72
N GLU A 152 10.01 22.71 0.63
CA GLU A 152 11.30 22.54 -0.03
C GLU A 152 12.20 21.53 0.68
N ILE A 153 12.28 21.57 2.03
CA ILE A 153 13.09 20.60 2.78
C ILE A 153 12.55 19.18 2.60
N HIS A 154 11.23 19.00 2.68
CA HIS A 154 10.61 17.69 2.53
C HIS A 154 10.73 17.17 1.08
N ALA A 155 10.51 18.02 0.08
CA ALA A 155 10.70 17.69 -1.33
C ALA A 155 12.16 17.26 -1.60
N LYS A 156 13.12 17.98 -1.03
CA LYS A 156 14.55 17.64 -1.10
C LYS A 156 14.83 16.29 -0.47
N TRP A 157 14.26 15.98 0.70
CA TRP A 157 14.38 14.64 1.30
C TRP A 157 13.89 13.56 0.34
N LEU A 158 12.68 13.73 -0.19
CA LEU A 158 12.01 12.73 -1.02
C LEU A 158 12.69 12.49 -2.37
N THR A 159 13.41 13.48 -2.90
CA THR A 159 14.03 13.42 -4.23
C THR A 159 15.55 13.28 -4.24
N THR A 160 16.20 13.30 -3.08
CA THR A 160 17.65 13.11 -2.99
C THR A 160 17.98 11.62 -2.94
N ALA A 161 18.77 11.15 -3.91
CA ALA A 161 19.27 9.78 -3.94
C ALA A 161 20.15 9.49 -2.73
N ARG A 162 20.01 8.31 -2.12
CA ARG A 162 20.74 7.95 -0.90
C ARG A 162 21.48 6.64 -1.01
N GLU A 163 22.70 6.59 -0.47
CA GLU A 163 23.54 5.38 -0.46
C GLU A 163 22.91 4.25 0.38
N ASP A 164 22.29 4.58 1.52
CA ASP A 164 21.57 3.64 2.39
C ASP A 164 20.29 3.07 1.73
N LEU A 165 19.82 3.70 0.65
CA LEU A 165 18.76 3.21 -0.25
C LEU A 165 19.31 2.73 -1.61
N ARG A 166 20.62 2.45 -1.71
CA ARG A 166 21.31 1.96 -2.92
C ARG A 166 21.21 2.89 -4.12
N GLY A 167 21.28 4.19 -3.87
CA GLY A 167 21.18 5.24 -4.88
C GLY A 167 19.76 5.58 -5.29
N GLN A 168 18.74 4.94 -4.72
CA GLN A 168 17.35 5.34 -4.90
C GLN A 168 17.00 6.52 -3.96
N THR A 169 15.98 7.26 -4.35
CA THR A 169 15.35 8.30 -3.53
C THR A 169 14.32 7.69 -2.58
N PRO A 170 14.03 8.30 -1.41
CA PRO A 170 12.93 7.89 -0.55
C PRO A 170 11.61 7.71 -1.29
N ARG A 171 11.28 8.63 -2.20
CA ARG A 171 10.06 8.58 -3.01
C ARG A 171 9.99 7.35 -3.91
N GLU A 172 11.06 7.04 -4.65
CA GLU A 172 11.10 5.86 -5.52
C GLU A 172 10.84 4.58 -4.73
N VAL A 173 11.44 4.45 -3.55
CA VAL A 173 11.28 3.26 -2.71
C VAL A 173 9.88 3.17 -2.10
N MET A 174 9.30 4.30 -1.67
CA MET A 174 7.94 4.35 -1.15
C MET A 174 6.91 3.96 -2.22
N LEU A 175 7.08 4.45 -3.45
CA LEU A 175 6.12 4.20 -4.53
C LEU A 175 6.31 2.86 -5.25
N ALA A 176 7.49 2.23 -5.16
CA ALA A 176 7.85 1.03 -5.92
C ALA A 176 6.85 -0.15 -5.81
N LYS A 177 6.12 -0.26 -4.70
CA LYS A 177 5.12 -1.32 -4.48
C LYS A 177 3.74 -0.80 -4.06
N ARG A 178 3.47 0.51 -4.19
CA ARG A 178 2.22 1.10 -3.71
C ARG A 178 0.99 0.44 -4.32
N ASP A 179 0.89 0.41 -5.64
CA ASP A 179 -0.27 -0.16 -6.33
C ASP A 179 -0.46 -1.65 -6.01
N PHE A 180 0.62 -2.38 -5.78
CA PHE A 180 0.56 -3.78 -5.36
C PHE A 180 -0.01 -3.93 -3.94
N ILE A 181 0.39 -3.06 -3.01
CA ILE A 181 -0.13 -3.06 -1.65
C ILE A 181 -1.60 -2.67 -1.64
N ASP A 182 -1.94 -1.58 -2.32
CA ASP A 182 -3.29 -1.04 -2.37
C ASP A 182 -4.26 -2.03 -3.02
N LEU A 183 -3.82 -2.74 -4.07
CA LEU A 183 -4.62 -3.80 -4.67
C LEU A 183 -4.80 -5.02 -3.74
N ASP A 184 -3.79 -5.42 -2.98
CA ASP A 184 -3.96 -6.52 -1.99
C ASP A 184 -4.95 -6.09 -0.89
N LEU A 185 -4.85 -4.86 -0.38
CA LEU A 185 -5.82 -4.30 0.57
C LEU A 185 -7.23 -4.22 -0.02
N HIS A 186 -7.38 -3.74 -1.26
CA HIS A 186 -8.68 -3.73 -1.94
C HIS A 186 -9.26 -5.14 -2.06
N SER A 187 -8.42 -6.12 -2.46
CA SER A 187 -8.83 -7.53 -2.56
C SER A 187 -9.22 -8.13 -1.21
N ARG A 188 -8.64 -7.64 -0.09
CA ARG A 188 -9.04 -8.03 1.27
C ARG A 188 -10.34 -7.37 1.72
N ALA A 189 -10.58 -6.12 1.34
CA ALA A 189 -11.87 -5.46 1.56
C ALA A 189 -12.99 -6.22 0.84
N LEU A 190 -12.81 -6.52 -0.45
CA LEU A 190 -13.76 -7.33 -1.23
C LEU A 190 -14.02 -8.68 -0.56
N GLN A 191 -12.97 -9.39 -0.18
CA GLN A 191 -13.11 -10.67 0.49
C GLN A 191 -13.91 -10.55 1.79
N TRP A 192 -13.65 -9.54 2.60
CA TRP A 192 -14.39 -9.32 3.83
C TRP A 192 -15.86 -8.97 3.54
N SER A 193 -16.13 -8.05 2.60
CA SER A 193 -17.50 -7.70 2.22
C SER A 193 -18.32 -8.91 1.78
N PHE A 194 -17.74 -9.80 0.97
CA PHE A 194 -18.48 -10.92 0.41
C PHE A 194 -18.60 -12.13 1.34
N THR A 195 -17.62 -12.37 2.20
CA THR A 195 -17.63 -13.53 3.12
C THR A 195 -18.14 -13.19 4.53
N GLY A 196 -18.36 -11.90 4.82
CA GLY A 196 -18.69 -11.41 6.15
C GLY A 196 -17.56 -11.54 7.19
N ALA A 197 -16.39 -12.07 6.80
CA ALA A 197 -15.30 -12.37 7.72
C ALA A 197 -14.01 -11.65 7.33
N CYS A 198 -13.37 -11.00 8.31
CA CYS A 198 -12.06 -10.36 8.11
C CYS A 198 -11.00 -11.42 7.77
N PRO A 199 -10.30 -11.30 6.62
CA PRO A 199 -9.24 -12.23 6.28
C PRO A 199 -8.10 -12.19 7.31
N PRO A 200 -7.47 -13.34 7.64
CA PRO A 200 -6.35 -13.36 8.56
C PRO A 200 -5.22 -12.37 8.18
N PRO A 201 -4.69 -11.61 9.15
CA PRO A 201 -3.58 -10.68 8.90
C PRO A 201 -2.26 -11.39 8.59
N LEU A 202 -1.34 -10.66 7.97
CA LEU A 202 0.05 -11.10 7.91
C LEU A 202 0.68 -11.15 9.32
N PRO A 203 1.49 -12.16 9.61
CA PRO A 203 2.24 -12.25 10.86
C PRO A 203 3.34 -11.17 10.95
N PRO A 204 3.58 -10.58 12.14
CA PRO A 204 4.65 -9.59 12.34
C PRO A 204 6.07 -10.08 12.09
N ASN A 205 6.29 -11.41 12.09
CA ASN A 205 7.57 -12.01 11.77
C ASN A 205 7.71 -12.43 10.30
N SER A 206 6.71 -12.15 9.47
CA SER A 206 6.76 -12.46 8.03
C SER A 206 7.67 -11.48 7.30
N ASN A 207 8.34 -11.96 6.24
CA ASN A 207 9.20 -11.12 5.41
C ASN A 207 8.43 -9.91 4.82
N ALA A 208 7.18 -10.12 4.40
CA ALA A 208 6.36 -9.04 3.85
C ALA A 208 6.03 -7.96 4.90
N TYR A 209 5.69 -8.34 6.14
CA TYR A 209 5.47 -7.36 7.19
C TYR A 209 6.73 -6.51 7.49
N THR A 210 7.90 -7.15 7.52
CA THR A 210 9.16 -6.45 7.83
C THR A 210 9.69 -5.63 6.65
N ARG A 211 9.56 -6.13 5.41
CA ARG A 211 10.32 -5.62 4.26
C ARG A 211 9.50 -5.33 3.00
N ALA A 212 8.19 -5.55 2.99
CA ALA A 212 7.40 -5.09 1.86
C ALA A 212 7.45 -3.56 1.76
N GLY A 213 7.02 -3.06 0.60
CA GLY A 213 6.91 -1.62 0.38
C GLY A 213 5.79 -0.98 1.19
N PHE A 214 5.34 0.16 0.70
CA PHE A 214 4.43 1.07 1.37
C PHE A 214 3.14 1.10 0.55
N GLY A 215 1.98 1.09 1.19
CA GLY A 215 0.72 1.42 0.55
C GLY A 215 0.43 2.90 0.71
N THR A 216 -0.72 3.33 0.22
CA THR A 216 -1.14 4.73 0.29
C THR A 216 -1.21 5.24 1.73
N HIS A 217 -1.69 4.44 2.68
CA HIS A 217 -1.93 4.94 4.04
C HIS A 217 -0.62 5.23 4.79
N GLU A 218 0.38 4.34 4.70
CA GLU A 218 1.68 4.58 5.35
C GLU A 218 2.40 5.78 4.73
N ILE A 219 2.24 6.02 3.42
CA ILE A 219 2.83 7.19 2.74
C ILE A 219 2.19 8.50 3.23
N VAL A 220 0.86 8.55 3.36
CA VAL A 220 0.16 9.74 3.87
C VAL A 220 0.54 10.01 5.33
N VAL A 221 0.54 8.98 6.17
CA VAL A 221 0.97 9.12 7.57
C VAL A 221 2.43 9.57 7.68
N TYR A 222 3.30 9.03 6.83
CA TYR A 222 4.69 9.46 6.74
C TYR A 222 4.81 10.95 6.38
N TYR A 223 4.00 11.41 5.42
CA TYR A 223 4.00 12.80 5.01
C TYR A 223 3.67 13.73 6.19
N GLU A 224 2.58 13.45 6.90
CA GLU A 224 2.14 14.23 8.07
C GLU A 224 3.17 14.22 9.20
N LEU A 225 3.79 13.05 9.44
CA LEU A 225 4.86 12.95 10.44
C LEU A 225 6.02 13.90 10.13
N VAL A 226 6.50 13.91 8.88
CA VAL A 226 7.62 14.78 8.48
C VAL A 226 7.26 16.25 8.64
N ARG A 227 6.01 16.64 8.36
CA ARG A 227 5.52 18.01 8.58
C ARG A 227 5.55 18.39 10.05
N CYS A 228 5.00 17.54 10.92
CA CYS A 228 5.06 17.76 12.37
C CYS A 228 6.50 17.89 12.89
N LEU A 229 7.41 17.02 12.44
CA LEU A 229 8.82 17.07 12.85
C LEU A 229 9.53 18.34 12.37
N LEU A 230 9.25 18.81 11.15
CA LEU A 230 9.81 20.06 10.62
C LEU A 230 9.33 21.27 11.41
N GLU A 231 8.02 21.36 11.66
CA GLU A 231 7.38 22.45 12.40
C GLU A 231 7.95 22.58 13.82
N GLU A 232 7.94 21.49 14.58
CA GLU A 232 8.41 21.48 15.97
C GLU A 232 9.92 21.73 16.06
N CYS A 233 10.72 21.12 15.17
CA CYS A 233 12.15 21.38 15.14
C CYS A 233 12.47 22.84 14.83
N PHE A 234 11.72 23.47 13.93
CA PHE A 234 11.91 24.86 13.58
C PHE A 234 11.49 25.80 14.72
N ALA A 235 10.41 25.48 15.43
CA ALA A 235 10.01 26.20 16.63
C ALA A 235 11.11 26.16 17.71
N TRP A 236 11.73 25.00 17.94
CA TRP A 236 12.86 24.86 18.87
C TRP A 236 14.08 25.66 18.41
N LEU A 237 14.41 25.61 17.12
CA LEU A 237 15.51 26.38 16.53
C LEU A 237 15.34 27.89 16.71
N ARG A 238 14.12 28.41 16.56
CA ARG A 238 13.82 29.85 16.75
C ARG A 238 13.82 30.24 18.23
N ALA A 239 13.46 29.32 19.14
CA ALA A 239 13.40 29.59 20.57
C ALA A 239 14.76 29.48 21.29
N ASP A 240 15.64 28.57 20.84
CA ASP A 240 16.92 28.30 21.51
C ASP A 240 18.13 28.87 20.75
N ALA A 241 18.72 29.92 21.30
CA ALA A 241 19.96 30.53 20.78
C ALA A 241 21.18 29.57 20.79
N LYS A 242 21.09 28.42 21.47
CA LYS A 242 22.14 27.39 21.53
C LYS A 242 21.76 26.10 20.79
N PHE A 243 20.79 26.16 19.89
CA PHE A 243 20.41 25.00 19.07
C PHE A 243 21.64 24.34 18.42
N SER A 244 21.71 23.02 18.54
CA SER A 244 22.74 22.19 17.94
C SER A 244 22.09 21.04 17.18
N VAL A 245 22.49 20.86 15.93
CA VAL A 245 21.99 19.78 15.05
C VAL A 245 22.06 18.42 15.73
N ASN A 246 23.21 18.09 16.35
CA ASN A 246 23.39 16.80 17.02
C ASN A 246 22.53 16.65 18.27
N ALA A 247 22.25 17.74 18.98
CA ALA A 247 21.44 17.72 20.19
C ALA A 247 19.94 17.62 19.88
N ALA A 248 19.51 18.00 18.67
CA ALA A 248 18.11 17.96 18.25
C ALA A 248 17.61 16.55 17.89
N VAL A 249 18.50 15.62 17.54
CA VAL A 249 18.12 14.28 17.06
C VAL A 249 17.34 13.47 18.09
N GLU A 250 17.77 13.47 19.35
CA GLU A 250 17.13 12.69 20.42
C GLU A 250 15.74 13.25 20.79
N PRO A 251 15.56 14.58 21.00
CA PRO A 251 14.24 15.17 21.13
C PRO A 251 13.30 14.88 19.94
N LEU A 252 13.81 14.89 18.70
CA LEU A 252 13.00 14.56 17.53
C LEU A 252 12.58 13.09 17.52
N GLU A 253 13.43 12.17 17.96
CA GLU A 253 13.08 10.75 18.10
C GLU A 253 11.94 10.56 19.11
N GLN A 254 12.01 11.27 20.24
CA GLN A 254 10.98 11.25 21.28
C GLN A 254 9.67 11.87 20.78
N LEU A 255 9.73 12.99 20.07
CA LEU A 255 8.57 13.65 19.46
C LEU A 255 7.91 12.73 18.43
N LYS A 256 8.69 12.11 17.55
CA LYS A 256 8.20 11.13 16.57
C LYS A 256 7.46 9.99 17.25
N ALA A 257 8.05 9.38 18.28
CA ALA A 257 7.42 8.29 19.02
C ALA A 257 6.12 8.74 19.69
N ALA A 258 6.12 9.92 20.32
CA ALA A 258 4.93 10.48 20.94
C ALA A 258 3.82 10.77 19.93
N TRP A 259 4.16 11.32 18.75
CA TRP A 259 3.20 11.59 17.69
C TRP A 259 2.60 10.31 17.13
N LEU A 260 3.43 9.29 16.87
CA LEU A 260 2.98 8.00 16.33
C LEU A 260 1.98 7.29 17.26
N ASP A 261 2.10 7.46 18.57
CA ASP A 261 1.24 6.80 19.56
C ASP A 261 0.11 7.69 20.10
N ALA A 262 0.04 8.96 19.69
CA ALA A 262 -1.04 9.85 20.07
C ALA A 262 -2.28 9.64 19.18
N PRO A 263 -3.51 9.63 19.75
CA PRO A 263 -4.73 9.73 18.97
C PRO A 263 -4.74 10.99 18.11
N ASN A 264 -5.07 10.85 16.83
CA ASN A 264 -5.13 11.96 15.89
C ASN A 264 -6.56 12.12 15.34
N ARG A 265 -7.08 13.35 15.38
CA ARG A 265 -8.43 13.67 14.90
C ARG A 265 -8.59 13.42 13.40
N ASP A 266 -7.56 13.71 12.61
CA ASP A 266 -7.57 13.51 11.15
C ASP A 266 -7.57 12.02 10.79
N PHE A 267 -7.28 11.16 11.77
CA PHE A 267 -7.32 9.71 11.68
C PHE A 267 -8.47 9.10 12.48
N SER A 268 -9.57 9.84 12.62
CA SER A 268 -10.79 9.43 13.34
C SER A 268 -10.50 8.97 14.78
N GLY A 269 -9.54 9.62 15.45
CA GLY A 269 -9.12 9.27 16.82
C GLY A 269 -8.21 8.04 16.91
N GLY A 270 -7.86 7.40 15.80
CA GLY A 270 -6.83 6.37 15.73
C GLY A 270 -5.43 6.93 15.93
N THR A 271 -4.47 6.06 16.27
CA THR A 271 -3.06 6.43 16.31
C THR A 271 -2.41 6.23 14.93
N PRO A 272 -1.48 7.11 14.51
CA PRO A 272 -0.73 6.91 13.28
C PRO A 272 0.01 5.56 13.24
N SER A 273 0.57 5.10 14.37
CA SER A 273 1.24 3.80 14.49
C SER A 273 0.31 2.62 14.17
N ARG A 274 -0.97 2.70 14.56
CA ARG A 274 -1.98 1.69 14.24
C ARG A 274 -2.25 1.63 12.73
N ILE A 275 -2.33 2.77 12.05
CA ILE A 275 -2.55 2.82 10.59
C ILE A 275 -1.43 2.11 9.85
N ILE A 276 -0.18 2.47 10.17
CA ILE A 276 1.02 1.85 9.61
C ILE A 276 1.01 0.33 9.89
N GLU A 277 0.73 -0.07 11.13
CA GLU A 277 0.68 -1.47 11.52
C GLU A 277 -0.36 -2.27 10.72
N TRP A 278 -1.56 -1.71 10.53
CA TRP A 278 -2.64 -2.39 9.82
C TRP A 278 -2.32 -2.58 8.34
N GLU A 279 -1.79 -1.57 7.67
CA GLU A 279 -1.37 -1.68 6.27
C GLU A 279 -0.24 -2.71 6.09
N ARG A 280 0.74 -2.72 7.00
CA ARG A 280 1.84 -3.72 7.01
C ARG A 280 1.33 -5.14 7.24
N ARG A 281 0.24 -5.29 8.00
CA ARG A 281 -0.45 -6.57 8.19
C ARG A 281 -1.43 -6.93 7.08
N ARG A 282 -1.58 -6.08 6.06
CA ARG A 282 -2.58 -6.21 4.98
C ARG A 282 -4.00 -6.31 5.51
N MET A 283 -4.30 -5.52 6.54
CA MET A 283 -5.65 -5.36 7.07
C MET A 283 -6.22 -4.02 6.63
N ASN A 284 -7.46 -4.05 6.16
CA ASN A 284 -8.21 -2.84 5.87
C ASN A 284 -8.52 -2.09 7.16
N LEU A 285 -8.38 -0.78 7.13
CA LEU A 285 -8.89 0.07 8.18
C LEU A 285 -10.41 0.07 8.10
N THR A 286 -11.07 -0.07 9.24
CA THR A 286 -12.52 -0.05 9.33
C THR A 286 -12.97 1.09 10.23
N MET A 287 -14.11 1.64 9.90
CA MET A 287 -14.86 2.55 10.76
C MET A 287 -16.19 1.90 11.14
N SER A 288 -16.66 2.16 12.34
CA SER A 288 -18.01 1.77 12.72
C SER A 288 -19.04 2.60 11.96
N ALA A 289 -20.28 2.12 11.88
CA ALA A 289 -21.38 2.89 11.30
C ALA A 289 -21.54 4.27 11.97
N THR A 290 -21.35 4.34 13.30
CA THR A 290 -21.41 5.61 14.05
C THR A 290 -20.28 6.56 13.70
N GLU A 291 -19.08 6.06 13.41
CA GLU A 291 -17.94 6.89 12.99
C GLU A 291 -18.11 7.39 11.55
N TYR A 292 -18.87 6.67 10.72
CA TYR A 292 -19.10 7.01 9.31
C TYR A 292 -20.27 7.98 9.10
N VAL A 293 -21.18 8.12 10.08
CA VAL A 293 -22.31 9.03 9.94
C VAL A 293 -21.85 10.48 9.88
N ILE A 294 -22.19 11.11 8.75
CA ILE A 294 -21.85 12.49 8.44
C ILE A 294 -22.75 13.46 9.20
N ASP A 295 -23.99 13.06 9.48
CA ASP A 295 -25.00 13.90 10.13
C ASP A 295 -25.84 13.09 11.13
N GLU A 296 -25.58 13.30 12.42
CA GLU A 296 -26.30 12.66 13.52
C GLU A 296 -27.77 13.10 13.61
N ASP A 297 -28.15 14.24 13.01
CA ASP A 297 -29.51 14.78 13.03
C ASP A 297 -30.33 14.39 11.78
N CYS A 298 -29.75 13.64 10.84
CA CYS A 298 -30.41 13.20 9.62
C CYS A 298 -31.07 11.83 9.79
N ASP A 299 -32.41 11.77 9.69
CA ASP A 299 -33.20 10.53 9.80
C ASP A 299 -32.71 9.41 8.86
N CYS A 300 -32.24 9.75 7.65
CA CYS A 300 -31.67 8.77 6.71
C CYS A 300 -30.33 8.21 7.21
N CYS A 301 -29.46 9.04 7.78
CA CYS A 301 -28.19 8.60 8.33
C CYS A 301 -28.39 7.76 9.60
N GLN A 302 -29.37 8.13 10.44
CA GLN A 302 -29.76 7.34 11.61
C GLN A 302 -30.36 5.98 11.24
N ALA A 303 -31.21 5.93 10.22
CA ALA A 303 -31.74 4.66 9.69
C ALA A 303 -30.60 3.78 9.16
N MET A 304 -29.66 4.36 8.39
CA MET A 304 -28.46 3.64 7.95
C MET A 304 -27.68 3.07 9.13
N MET A 305 -27.46 3.81 10.24
CA MET A 305 -26.75 3.27 11.42
C MET A 305 -27.37 2.00 12.00
N THR A 306 -28.70 1.87 11.92
CA THR A 306 -29.43 0.75 12.53
C THR A 306 -29.36 -0.51 11.66
N ASP A 307 -29.31 -0.33 10.34
CA ASP A 307 -29.39 -1.43 9.37
C ASP A 307 -28.02 -1.82 8.76
N PHE A 308 -26.96 -1.02 8.96
CA PHE A 308 -25.62 -1.30 8.42
C PHE A 308 -24.81 -2.25 9.33
N ASP A 309 -24.88 -3.56 9.05
CA ASP A 309 -24.02 -4.59 9.68
C ASP A 309 -22.80 -4.97 8.80
N THR A 310 -22.56 -4.21 7.72
CA THR A 310 -21.44 -4.46 6.79
C THR A 310 -20.21 -3.65 7.20
N PRO A 311 -18.98 -4.20 7.14
CA PRO A 311 -17.77 -3.44 7.44
C PRO A 311 -17.64 -2.24 6.49
N THR A 312 -17.55 -1.04 7.05
CA THR A 312 -17.20 0.17 6.31
C THR A 312 -15.69 0.34 6.31
N PHE A 313 -15.08 0.38 5.12
CA PHE A 313 -13.65 0.57 4.98
C PHE A 313 -13.29 2.04 4.88
N TRP A 314 -12.28 2.42 5.64
CA TRP A 314 -11.73 3.76 5.63
C TRP A 314 -10.42 3.77 4.86
N HIS A 315 -10.24 4.79 4.03
CA HIS A 315 -9.07 4.97 3.20
C HIS A 315 -8.52 6.38 3.38
N LEU A 316 -7.20 6.47 3.49
CA LEU A 316 -6.49 7.74 3.33
C LEU A 316 -6.20 7.93 1.85
N ASP A 317 -6.23 9.19 1.42
CA ASP A 317 -5.77 9.63 0.12
C ASP A 317 -4.76 10.78 0.28
N SER A 318 -4.28 11.32 -0.83
CA SER A 318 -3.33 12.42 -0.83
C SER A 318 -3.98 13.81 -0.79
N CYS A 319 -5.25 13.95 -0.38
CA CYS A 319 -5.96 15.23 -0.49
C CYS A 319 -5.35 16.36 0.36
N ASN A 320 -4.68 16.01 1.46
CA ASN A 320 -4.02 16.96 2.36
C ASN A 320 -2.53 17.16 2.04
N MET A 321 -2.00 16.47 1.02
CA MET A 321 -0.61 16.62 0.61
C MET A 321 -0.44 17.80 -0.36
N ASP A 322 0.72 18.44 -0.33
CA ASP A 322 1.04 19.51 -1.27
C ASP A 322 0.91 19.04 -2.73
N ASP A 323 0.31 19.88 -3.57
CA ASP A 323 0.08 19.64 -5.01
C ASP A 323 1.36 19.81 -5.85
N ARG A 324 2.37 18.99 -5.54
CA ARG A 324 3.65 18.93 -6.23
C ARG A 324 4.03 17.50 -6.58
N PHE A 325 4.84 17.35 -7.62
CA PHE A 325 5.32 16.03 -8.06
C PHE A 325 5.96 15.23 -6.92
N GLU A 326 6.74 15.89 -6.06
CA GLU A 326 7.48 15.22 -5.00
C GLU A 326 6.58 14.50 -3.99
N PHE A 327 5.36 15.00 -3.80
CA PHE A 327 4.35 14.48 -2.89
C PHE A 327 3.24 13.72 -3.60
N SER A 328 3.19 13.77 -4.93
CA SER A 328 2.18 13.05 -5.71
C SER A 328 2.48 11.56 -5.80
N PHE A 329 1.47 10.84 -6.22
CA PHE A 329 1.47 9.40 -6.41
C PHE A 329 1.93 8.93 -7.80
N HIS A 330 2.33 9.83 -8.70
CA HIS A 330 2.82 9.43 -10.02
C HIS A 330 4.24 8.89 -9.95
N MET A 331 4.60 7.92 -10.78
CA MET A 331 5.99 7.44 -10.83
C MET A 331 6.90 8.44 -11.52
N THR A 332 6.38 9.19 -12.49
CA THR A 332 7.19 10.10 -13.32
C THR A 332 6.63 11.53 -13.36
N ARG A 333 7.52 12.52 -13.57
CA ARG A 333 7.11 13.92 -13.78
C ARG A 333 6.20 14.08 -15.00
N ALA A 334 6.36 13.22 -16.01
CA ALA A 334 5.54 13.24 -17.21
C ALA A 334 4.10 12.82 -16.93
N GLU A 335 3.88 11.77 -16.13
CA GLU A 335 2.55 11.35 -15.69
C GLU A 335 1.84 12.46 -14.90
N PHE A 336 2.54 13.04 -13.92
CA PHE A 336 2.00 14.15 -13.12
C PHE A 336 1.64 15.35 -13.99
N ALA A 337 2.55 15.79 -14.88
CA ALA A 337 2.28 16.91 -15.77
C ALA A 337 1.10 16.64 -16.73
N ALA A 338 0.94 15.40 -17.20
CA ALA A 338 -0.19 15.02 -18.05
C ALA A 338 -1.52 15.03 -17.30
N GLU A 339 -1.56 14.60 -16.03
CA GLU A 339 -2.75 14.71 -15.19
C GLU A 339 -3.09 16.15 -14.85
N ARG A 340 -2.10 16.96 -14.43
CA ARG A 340 -2.28 18.39 -14.18
C ARG A 340 -2.88 19.11 -15.38
N LYS A 341 -2.37 18.83 -16.58
CA LYS A 341 -2.92 19.38 -17.82
C LYS A 341 -4.37 18.94 -18.07
N ARG A 342 -4.70 17.66 -17.89
CA ARG A 342 -6.08 17.16 -18.03
C ARG A 342 -7.04 17.82 -17.03
N TRP A 343 -6.59 18.01 -15.79
CA TRP A 343 -7.37 18.67 -14.75
C TRP A 343 -7.59 20.16 -15.04
N GLU A 344 -6.55 20.86 -15.52
CA GLU A 344 -6.66 22.26 -15.96
C GLU A 344 -7.61 22.41 -17.16
N GLU A 345 -7.53 21.52 -18.13
CA GLU A 345 -8.43 21.48 -19.29
C GLU A 345 -9.89 21.23 -18.86
N PHE A 346 -10.10 20.24 -17.98
CA PHE A 346 -11.41 19.94 -17.40
C PHE A 346 -11.99 21.14 -16.64
N ASN A 347 -11.21 21.80 -15.79
CA ASN A 347 -11.67 22.96 -15.05
C ASN A 347 -11.99 24.15 -15.96
N GLN A 348 -11.20 24.36 -17.01
CA GLN A 348 -11.48 25.41 -18.00
C GLN A 348 -12.76 25.13 -18.80
N GLU A 349 -13.06 23.86 -19.08
CA GLU A 349 -14.33 23.45 -19.68
C GLU A 349 -15.49 23.64 -18.70
N PHE A 350 -15.36 23.11 -17.49
CA PHE A 350 -16.36 23.26 -16.42
C PHE A 350 -16.69 24.73 -16.15
N ASP A 351 -15.68 25.61 -16.03
CA ASP A 351 -15.88 27.05 -15.83
C ASP A 351 -16.58 27.73 -17.01
N ARG A 352 -16.34 27.28 -18.25
CA ARG A 352 -17.01 27.80 -19.43
C ARG A 352 -18.49 27.41 -19.42
N ASP A 353 -18.78 26.14 -19.15
CA ASP A 353 -20.13 25.59 -19.12
C ASP A 353 -20.95 26.19 -17.97
N TRP A 354 -20.31 26.35 -16.80
CA TRP A 354 -20.89 27.04 -15.65
C TRP A 354 -21.28 28.48 -15.99
N LYS A 355 -20.37 29.24 -16.61
CA LYS A 355 -20.64 30.63 -17.05
C LYS A 355 -21.66 30.72 -18.17
N ALA A 356 -21.77 29.70 -19.02
CA ALA A 356 -22.76 29.60 -20.07
C ALA A 356 -24.15 29.18 -19.57
N GLY A 357 -24.29 28.82 -18.28
CA GLY A 357 -25.53 28.31 -17.70
C GLY A 357 -25.88 26.90 -18.15
N GLU A 358 -24.91 26.17 -18.73
CA GLU A 358 -25.11 24.79 -19.18
C GLU A 358 -25.12 23.80 -18.02
N CYS A 359 -24.49 24.14 -16.89
CA CYS A 359 -24.56 23.39 -15.63
C CYS A 359 -25.90 23.55 -14.89
N ASP A 360 -26.73 24.53 -15.28
CA ASP A 360 -28.04 24.82 -14.67
C ASP A 360 -29.20 24.12 -15.41
N ARG A 361 -28.88 23.27 -16.40
CA ARG A 361 -29.89 22.41 -17.02
C ARG A 361 -30.48 21.51 -15.94
N SER A 362 -31.80 21.56 -15.78
CA SER A 362 -32.52 20.62 -14.92
C SER A 362 -32.03 19.21 -15.24
N PHE A 363 -31.61 18.46 -14.22
CA PHE A 363 -31.24 17.06 -14.37
C PHE A 363 -32.33 16.36 -15.19
N ASP A 364 -32.02 16.05 -16.44
CA ASP A 364 -32.99 15.44 -17.34
C ASP A 364 -33.05 13.97 -17.00
N GLU A 365 -33.98 13.59 -16.14
CA GLU A 365 -34.24 12.19 -15.76
C GLU A 365 -34.54 11.29 -16.97
N SER A 366 -34.81 11.86 -18.16
CA SER A 366 -35.01 11.10 -19.38
C SER A 366 -33.71 10.76 -20.14
N GLN A 367 -32.59 11.40 -19.83
CA GLN A 367 -31.28 10.96 -20.29
C GLN A 367 -30.89 9.70 -19.53
N LYS A 368 -31.08 8.53 -20.17
CA LYS A 368 -30.45 7.28 -19.73
C LYS A 368 -28.94 7.44 -19.85
N TRP A 369 -28.27 7.70 -18.73
CA TRP A 369 -26.81 7.79 -18.64
C TRP A 369 -26.11 6.42 -18.60
N PHE A 370 -26.88 5.34 -18.71
CA PHE A 370 -26.34 4.02 -19.00
C PHE A 370 -26.35 3.84 -20.52
N ASP A 371 -25.25 4.20 -21.16
CA ASP A 371 -24.83 3.44 -22.33
C ASP A 371 -24.61 2.01 -21.81
N ASP A 372 -25.61 1.17 -22.00
CA ASP A 372 -25.48 -0.28 -22.01
C ASP A 372 -24.50 -0.63 -23.14
N ASP A 373 -23.21 -0.37 -22.95
CA ASP A 373 -22.14 -0.97 -23.76
C ASP A 373 -22.07 -2.46 -23.36
N GLU A 374 -23.07 -3.23 -23.82
CA GLU A 374 -23.08 -4.70 -23.81
C GLU A 374 -21.91 -5.29 -24.64
N ASP A 375 -21.15 -4.45 -25.36
CA ASP A 375 -20.03 -4.86 -26.21
C ASP A 375 -18.64 -4.78 -25.52
N LEU A 376 -18.55 -4.38 -24.24
CA LEU A 376 -17.28 -4.37 -23.49
C LEU A 376 -16.98 -5.68 -22.72
N ILE A 377 -17.83 -6.71 -22.87
CA ILE A 377 -17.57 -8.07 -22.39
C ILE A 377 -17.69 -9.06 -23.56
N GLN A 378 -16.70 -9.06 -24.45
CA GLN A 378 -16.34 -10.25 -25.25
C GLN A 378 -14.84 -10.50 -25.22
#